data_AF-A0A293M5C9-F1
#
_entry.id   AF-A0A293M5C9-F1
#
_cell.length_a   1.000
_cell.length_b   1.000
_cell.length_c   1.000
_cell.angle_alpha   90.00
_cell.angle_beta   90.00
_cell.angle_gamma   90.00
#
_symmetry.space_group_name_H-M   'P 1'
#
loop_
_entity.id
_entity.type
_entity.pdbx_description
1 polymer ?
#
loop_
_entity_poly.entity_id
_entity_poly.type
_entity_poly.pdbx_seq_one_letter_code
_entity_poly.pdbx_strand_id
1 'polypeptide(L)'
;MQVWNKRQDHHGEQFIPPDGEFELMRYRITKDISFPFRIIPLVREVGRTKMEVKVVLKSNFKPSLIGQKIEVRIPTPLNTSGVQLICMKGKAKYKASENAIVWKIKRMAGMKETQLSAEIELLQTDA
;
A
#
# COMPACT_ATOMS: atom_id res chain seq x y z
N MET A 1 -23.28 -6.42 30.91
CA MET A 1 -23.96 -7.06 29.76
C MET A 1 -25.24 -6.26 29.52
N GLN A 2 -25.18 -5.25 28.65
CA GLN A 2 -26.32 -4.36 28.38
C GLN A 2 -27.21 -5.03 27.32
N VAL A 3 -28.48 -5.22 27.67
CA VAL A 3 -29.49 -5.85 26.81
C VAL A 3 -29.96 -4.84 25.77
N TRP A 4 -29.82 -5.18 24.48
CA TRP A 4 -30.30 -4.36 23.37
C TRP A 4 -31.71 -4.77 22.98
N ASN A 5 -32.66 -3.84 23.08
CA ASN A 5 -34.03 -4.06 22.62
C ASN A 5 -34.16 -3.56 21.17
N LYS A 6 -34.37 -4.51 20.24
CA LYS A 6 -34.39 -4.26 18.79
C LYS A 6 -35.76 -3.71 18.39
N ARG A 7 -35.84 -2.43 18.03
CA ARG A 7 -36.93 -1.89 17.19
C ARG A 7 -36.37 -1.62 15.79
N GLN A 8 -36.82 -2.42 14.83
CA GLN A 8 -36.62 -2.15 13.40
C GLN A 8 -37.58 -1.00 13.05
N ASP A 9 -37.07 0.07 12.41
CA ASP A 9 -37.77 0.97 11.46
C ASP A 9 -37.15 2.37 11.36
N HIS A 10 -36.09 2.69 12.11
CA HIS A 10 -35.39 3.96 11.95
C HIS A 10 -33.88 3.72 11.83
N HIS A 11 -33.22 4.40 10.90
CA HIS A 11 -31.76 4.41 10.68
C HIS A 11 -30.94 4.97 11.88
N GLY A 12 -31.52 5.02 13.07
CA GLY A 12 -30.93 5.54 14.29
C GLY A 12 -30.92 4.48 15.39
N GLU A 13 -29.74 4.10 15.82
CA GLU A 13 -29.51 3.31 17.02
C GLU A 13 -29.56 4.26 18.24
N GLN A 14 -30.58 4.12 19.09
CA GLN A 14 -30.64 4.87 20.36
C GLN A 14 -29.89 4.12 21.46
N PHE A 15 -28.92 4.79 22.09
CA PHE A 15 -28.20 4.26 23.25
C PHE A 15 -27.80 5.41 24.20
N ILE A 16 -27.57 5.06 25.47
CA ILE A 16 -27.02 5.98 26.47
C ILE A 16 -25.52 5.72 26.56
N PRO A 17 -24.64 6.67 26.20
CA PRO A 17 -23.21 6.46 26.25
C PRO A 17 -22.70 6.33 27.70
N PRO A 18 -21.79 5.39 27.97
CA PRO A 18 -20.96 5.41 29.18
C PRO A 18 -20.13 6.69 29.26
N ASP A 19 -19.76 7.08 30.48
CA ASP A 19 -18.78 8.16 30.69
C ASP A 19 -17.39 7.71 30.25
N GLY A 20 -16.70 8.55 29.48
CA GLY A 20 -15.34 8.30 28.99
C GLY A 20 -15.28 7.65 27.61
N GLU A 21 -14.13 7.05 27.29
CA GLU A 21 -13.88 6.39 26.01
C GLU A 21 -14.46 4.96 26.01
N PHE A 22 -15.29 4.64 25.01
CA PHE A 22 -15.82 3.29 24.82
C PHE A 22 -15.99 2.98 23.32
N GLU A 23 -15.94 1.70 22.97
CA GLU A 23 -16.22 1.22 21.61
C GLU A 23 -17.72 1.04 21.44
N LEU A 24 -18.36 1.89 20.63
CA LEU A 24 -19.80 1.82 20.37
C LEU A 24 -20.18 0.57 19.56
N MET A 25 -19.44 0.30 18.48
CA MET A 25 -19.75 -0.79 17.57
C MET A 25 -18.49 -1.34 16.93
N ARG A 26 -18.47 -2.66 16.75
CA ARG A 26 -17.51 -3.37 15.90
C ARG A 26 -18.26 -4.04 14.77
N TYR A 27 -17.86 -3.75 13.53
CA TYR A 27 -18.49 -4.34 12.35
C TYR A 27 -17.46 -4.78 11.32
N ARG A 28 -17.89 -5.63 10.38
CA ARG A 28 -17.08 -6.12 9.26
C ARG A 28 -17.88 -5.98 7.96
N ILE A 29 -17.25 -5.40 6.94
CA ILE A 29 -17.80 -5.30 5.57
C ILE A 29 -16.85 -6.04 4.62
N THR A 30 -17.42 -6.76 3.65
CA THR A 30 -16.66 -7.49 2.62
C THR A 30 -17.05 -7.12 1.19
N LYS A 31 -18.09 -6.29 1.00
CA LYS A 31 -18.61 -5.84 -0.29
C LYS A 31 -18.41 -4.33 -0.47
N ASP A 32 -18.32 -3.89 -1.72
CA ASP A 32 -18.24 -2.47 -2.11
C ASP A 32 -17.11 -1.67 -1.43
N ILE A 33 -15.96 -2.33 -1.25
CA ILE A 33 -14.77 -1.70 -0.66
C ILE A 33 -14.03 -0.91 -1.74
N SER A 34 -13.87 0.40 -1.51
CA SER A 34 -12.98 1.23 -2.32
C SER A 34 -11.55 1.14 -1.78
N PHE A 35 -10.66 0.53 -2.56
CA PHE A 35 -9.23 0.51 -2.22
C PHE A 35 -8.61 1.89 -2.45
N PRO A 36 -7.96 2.50 -1.45
CA PRO A 36 -7.43 3.86 -1.55
C PRO A 36 -6.24 3.97 -2.51
N PHE A 37 -5.56 2.84 -2.78
CA PHE A 37 -4.45 2.78 -3.71
C PHE A 37 -4.57 1.55 -4.61
N ARG A 38 -4.22 1.72 -5.88
CA ARG A 38 -4.03 0.64 -6.84
C ARG A 38 -2.58 0.59 -7.25
N ILE A 39 -2.00 -0.61 -7.22
CA ILE A 39 -0.61 -0.88 -7.61
C ILE A 39 -0.65 -1.60 -8.95
N ILE A 40 0.16 -1.16 -9.91
CA ILE A 40 0.34 -1.82 -11.21
C ILE A 40 1.83 -2.15 -11.34
N PRO A 41 2.22 -3.41 -11.05
CA PRO A 41 3.57 -3.87 -11.26
C PRO A 41 3.79 -4.29 -12.73
N LEU A 42 4.95 -3.96 -13.26
CA LEU A 42 5.47 -4.44 -14.52
C LEU A 42 6.88 -4.97 -14.27
N VAL A 43 7.11 -6.21 -14.66
CA VAL A 43 8.38 -6.91 -14.47
C VAL A 43 8.85 -7.41 -15.81
N ARG A 44 10.13 -7.18 -16.13
CA ARG A 44 10.78 -7.69 -17.34
C ARG A 44 12.13 -8.28 -16.95
N GLU A 45 12.34 -9.54 -17.30
CA GLU A 45 13.65 -10.18 -17.19
C GLU A 45 14.51 -9.81 -18.40
N VAL A 46 15.78 -9.51 -18.16
CA VAL A 46 16.76 -9.15 -19.19
C VAL A 46 17.93 -10.13 -19.08
N GLY A 47 17.83 -11.22 -19.83
CA GLY A 47 18.77 -12.34 -19.70
C GLY A 47 18.63 -13.03 -18.34
N ARG A 48 19.75 -13.50 -17.78
CA ARG A 48 19.79 -14.22 -16.49
C ARG A 48 20.30 -13.40 -15.30
N THR A 49 20.85 -12.22 -15.57
CA THR A 49 21.61 -11.41 -14.61
C THR A 49 20.96 -10.06 -14.32
N LYS A 50 19.85 -9.74 -14.99
CA LYS A 50 19.20 -8.44 -14.84
C LYS A 50 17.68 -8.57 -14.90
N MET A 51 17.02 -7.78 -14.08
CA MET A 51 15.56 -7.67 -14.01
C MET A 51 15.18 -6.19 -13.93
N GLU A 52 14.28 -5.76 -14.80
CA GLU A 52 13.71 -4.42 -14.77
C GLU A 52 12.31 -4.48 -14.15
N VAL A 53 12.09 -3.62 -13.16
CA VAL A 53 10.82 -3.54 -12.45
C VAL A 53 10.31 -2.11 -12.52
N LYS A 54 9.07 -1.94 -12.95
CA LYS A 54 8.35 -0.68 -12.91
C LYS A 54 7.10 -0.85 -12.06
N VAL A 55 6.94 -0.01 -11.04
CA VAL A 55 5.75 -0.01 -10.19
C VAL A 55 5.05 1.32 -10.31
N VAL A 56 3.80 1.28 -10.73
CA VAL A 56 2.92 2.45 -10.80
C VAL A 56 1.95 2.41 -9.62
N LEU A 57 1.93 3.48 -8.84
CA LEU A 57 1.01 3.69 -7.73
C LEU A 57 -0.05 4.73 -8.13
N LYS A 58 -1.33 4.36 -8.04
CA LYS A 58 -2.47 5.23 -8.30
C LYS A 58 -3.27 5.43 -7.02
N SER A 59 -3.54 6.67 -6.64
CA SER A 59 -4.47 6.99 -5.55
C SER A 59 -5.91 7.01 -6.06
N ASN A 60 -6.83 6.30 -5.40
CA ASN A 60 -8.23 6.15 -5.81
C ASN A 60 -9.19 6.70 -4.74
N PHE A 61 -9.01 7.96 -4.39
CA PHE A 61 -9.86 8.71 -3.47
C PHE A 61 -10.02 10.14 -3.99
N LYS A 62 -10.96 10.90 -3.41
CA LYS A 62 -11.32 12.26 -3.84
C LYS A 62 -10.06 13.15 -4.00
N PRO A 63 -9.93 13.93 -5.08
CA PRO A 63 -8.76 14.78 -5.31
C PRO A 63 -8.43 15.77 -4.18
N SER A 64 -9.43 16.20 -3.40
CA SER A 64 -9.28 17.10 -2.26
C SER A 64 -8.63 16.44 -1.02
N LEU A 65 -8.59 15.10 -0.97
CA LEU A 65 -7.96 14.37 0.12
C LEU A 65 -6.47 14.13 -0.18
N ILE A 66 -5.68 14.04 0.88
CA ILE A 66 -4.22 13.82 0.80
C ILE A 66 -3.87 12.59 1.63
N GLY A 67 -3.41 11.53 0.97
CA GLY A 67 -2.78 10.39 1.62
C GLY A 67 -1.41 10.77 2.15
N GLN A 68 -1.05 10.32 3.35
CA GLN A 68 0.22 10.63 4.01
C GLN A 68 0.92 9.37 4.49
N LYS A 69 2.24 9.45 4.73
CA LYS A 69 3.06 8.33 5.24
C LYS A 69 2.91 7.05 4.39
N ILE A 70 2.89 7.23 3.07
CA ILE A 70 2.72 6.13 2.13
C ILE A 70 4.06 5.38 2.02
N GLU A 71 4.00 4.07 2.15
CA GLU A 71 5.15 3.18 1.98
C GLU A 71 4.75 2.04 1.04
N VAL A 72 5.49 1.87 -0.05
CA VAL A 72 5.36 0.75 -0.98
C VAL A 72 6.59 -0.13 -0.80
N ARG A 73 6.35 -1.42 -0.55
CA ARG A 73 7.40 -2.42 -0.38
C ARG A 73 7.38 -3.36 -1.57
N ILE A 74 8.50 -3.44 -2.28
CA ILE A 74 8.64 -4.26 -3.48
C ILE A 74 9.69 -5.35 -3.14
N PRO A 75 9.29 -6.62 -3.06
CA PRO A 75 10.25 -7.70 -2.78
C PRO A 75 11.24 -7.85 -3.94
N THR A 76 12.48 -8.19 -3.60
CA THR A 76 13.55 -8.50 -4.57
C THR A 76 13.97 -9.97 -4.42
N PRO A 77 14.50 -10.60 -5.48
CA PRO A 77 15.05 -11.95 -5.40
C PRO A 77 16.19 -12.07 -4.37
N LEU A 78 16.39 -13.27 -3.83
CA LEU A 78 17.46 -13.54 -2.84
C LEU A 78 18.86 -13.42 -3.44
N ASN A 79 19.01 -13.68 -4.73
CA ASN A 79 20.26 -13.56 -5.47
C ASN A 79 20.50 -12.14 -6.01
N THR A 80 19.89 -11.12 -5.42
CA THR A 80 20.12 -9.72 -5.83
C THR A 80 21.53 -9.28 -5.45
N SER A 81 22.33 -8.84 -6.43
CA SER A 81 23.66 -8.25 -6.20
C SER A 81 23.61 -6.73 -6.07
N GLY A 82 22.70 -6.08 -6.81
CA GLY A 82 22.65 -4.62 -6.92
C GLY A 82 21.26 -4.14 -7.33
N VAL A 83 20.92 -2.91 -6.95
CA VAL A 83 19.66 -2.28 -7.34
C VAL A 83 19.87 -0.79 -7.63
N GLN A 84 19.54 -0.38 -8.85
CA GLN A 84 19.45 1.02 -9.26
C GLN A 84 17.99 1.47 -9.24
N LEU A 85 17.71 2.63 -8.64
CA LEU A 85 16.35 3.12 -8.40
C LEU A 85 16.14 4.51 -8.98
N ILE A 86 15.03 4.69 -9.68
CA ILE A 86 14.60 5.98 -10.22
C ILE A 86 13.14 6.22 -9.79
N CYS A 87 12.90 7.31 -9.06
CA CYS A 87 11.55 7.74 -8.71
C CYS A 87 11.46 9.27 -8.66
N MET A 88 10.39 9.83 -9.23
CA MET A 88 10.17 11.29 -9.26
C MET A 88 9.52 11.83 -7.97
N LYS A 89 8.78 10.98 -7.26
CA LYS A 89 8.15 11.32 -5.97
C LYS A 89 8.66 10.42 -4.87
N GLY A 90 8.85 11.01 -3.70
CA GLY A 90 9.30 10.29 -2.53
C GLY A 90 10.79 9.97 -2.58
N LYS A 91 11.20 8.99 -1.78
CA LYS A 91 12.55 8.45 -1.74
C LYS A 91 12.45 6.93 -1.71
N ALA A 92 13.24 6.26 -2.54
CA ALA A 92 13.33 4.81 -2.56
C ALA A 92 14.72 4.37 -2.13
N LYS A 93 14.79 3.25 -1.41
CA LYS A 93 16.04 2.60 -1.01
C LYS A 93 15.89 1.09 -1.09
N TYR A 94 16.91 0.43 -1.61
CA TYR A 94 17.04 -1.01 -1.45
C TYR A 94 17.55 -1.33 -0.04
N LYS A 95 16.90 -2.29 0.62
CA LYS A 95 17.31 -2.82 1.92
C LYS A 95 17.65 -4.30 1.77
N ALA A 96 18.93 -4.61 1.65
CA ALA A 96 19.43 -5.97 1.45
C ALA A 96 19.01 -6.92 2.59
N SER A 97 19.08 -6.48 3.84
CA SER A 97 18.66 -7.26 5.03
C SER A 97 17.19 -7.71 5.00
N GLU A 98 16.40 -7.05 4.17
CA GLU A 98 14.96 -7.20 4.07
C GLU A 98 14.52 -7.76 2.69
N ASN A 99 15.47 -7.99 1.78
CA ASN A 99 15.26 -8.37 0.38
C ASN A 99 14.13 -7.58 -0.27
N ALA A 100 14.14 -6.26 -0.07
CA ALA A 100 13.07 -5.39 -0.54
C ALA A 100 13.54 -3.98 -0.87
N ILE A 101 12.93 -3.41 -1.89
CA ILE A 101 12.94 -1.99 -2.17
C ILE A 101 11.83 -1.34 -1.35
N VAL A 102 12.18 -0.33 -0.56
CA VAL A 102 11.24 0.45 0.25
C VAL A 102 11.12 1.85 -0.35
N TRP A 103 9.93 2.16 -0.86
CA TRP A 103 9.61 3.44 -1.48
C TRP A 103 8.66 4.24 -0.58
N LYS A 104 9.14 5.36 -0.05
CA LYS A 104 8.39 6.22 0.88
C LYS A 104 7.98 7.52 0.21
N ILE A 105 6.69 7.80 0.22
CA ILE A 105 6.09 9.04 -0.30
C ILE A 105 5.44 9.78 0.88
N LYS A 106 5.92 11.00 1.16
CA LYS A 106 5.40 11.79 2.31
C LYS A 106 3.91 12.07 2.18
N ARG A 107 3.48 12.53 1.00
CA ARG A 107 2.10 12.95 0.70
C ARG A 107 1.75 12.72 -0.77
N MET A 108 0.50 12.36 -1.05
CA MET A 108 -0.05 12.21 -2.40
C MET A 108 -1.52 12.62 -2.41
N ALA A 109 -1.91 13.53 -3.30
CA ALA A 109 -3.31 13.91 -3.49
C ALA A 109 -4.08 12.78 -4.19
N GLY A 110 -5.41 12.77 -4.02
CA GLY A 110 -6.28 11.80 -4.69
C GLY A 110 -6.27 11.93 -6.21
N MET A 111 -6.64 10.84 -6.89
CA MET A 111 -6.66 10.74 -8.36
C MET A 111 -5.33 11.13 -9.04
N LYS A 112 -4.19 10.92 -8.37
CA LYS A 112 -2.85 11.05 -8.93
C LYS A 112 -2.20 9.70 -9.20
N GLU A 113 -1.20 9.74 -10.07
CA GLU A 113 -0.34 8.62 -10.41
C GLU A 113 1.12 9.00 -10.17
N THR A 114 1.91 8.05 -9.69
CA THR A 114 3.36 8.17 -9.61
C THR A 114 4.00 6.80 -9.79
N GLN A 115 5.27 6.78 -10.20
CA GLN A 115 5.96 5.55 -10.55
C GLN A 115 7.37 5.49 -9.99
N LEU A 116 7.83 4.27 -9.81
CA LEU A 116 9.20 3.91 -9.51
C LEU A 116 9.66 2.92 -10.57
N SER A 117 10.86 3.15 -11.10
CA SER A 117 11.60 2.20 -11.93
C SER A 117 12.81 1.69 -11.16
N ALA A 118 13.06 0.40 -11.24
CA ALA A 118 14.18 -0.28 -10.63
C ALA A 118 14.85 -1.17 -11.67
N GLU A 119 16.18 -1.14 -11.67
CA GLU A 119 17.01 -2.11 -12.37
C GLU A 119 17.72 -2.94 -11.29
N ILE A 120 17.46 -4.24 -11.31
CA ILE A 120 17.94 -5.20 -10.31
C ILE A 120 18.96 -6.10 -11.01
N GLU A 121 20.17 -6.11 -10.49
CA GLU A 121 21.22 -7.05 -10.89
C GLU A 121 21.10 -8.32 -10.07
N LEU A 122 21.26 -9.45 -10.75
CA LEU A 122 21.13 -10.79 -10.18
C LEU A 122 22.46 -11.54 -10.33
N LEU A 123 22.87 -12.21 -9.26
CA LEU A 123 23.94 -13.18 -9.31
C LEU A 123 23.46 -14.42 -10.07
N GLN A 124 24.31 -14.91 -10.96
CA GLN A 124 24.10 -16.19 -11.60
C GLN A 124 24.22 -17.28 -10.54
N THR A 125 23.10 -17.91 -10.20
CA THR A 125 23.09 -19.14 -9.44
C THR A 125 23.31 -20.29 -10.41
N ASP A 126 24.42 -21.01 -10.24
CA ASP A 126 24.62 -22.29 -10.91
C ASP A 126 23.53 -23.25 -10.38
N ALA A 127 22.80 -23.86 -11.32
CA ALA A 127 21.77 -24.84 -11.03
C ALA A 127 22.38 -26.20 -10.68
#